data_AF-A0A7C6WCX5-F1
#
_entry.id   AF-A0A7C6WCX5-F1
#
_cell.length_a   1.000
_cell.length_b   1.000
_cell.length_c   1.000
_cell.angle_alpha   90.00
_cell.angle_beta   90.00
_cell.angle_gamma   90.00
#
_symmetry.space_group_name_H-M   'P 1'
#
loop_
_entity.id
_entity.type
_entity.pdbx_description
1 polymer ?
#
loop_
_entity_poly.entity_id
_entity_poly.type
_entity_poly.pdbx_seq_one_letter_code
_entity_poly.pdbx_strand_id
1 'polypeptide(L)'
;MRIITNRKGSWILEAAISLPIFFIAVITMCSIILMYACIEDCNFIVGTELRRGAAEAIYANTSPAIPLRIIKRMKENHTQIKRTYIKSYRYRASMIGQDELIGIKINVSLETKNPLGIASNADYDIAFVTRAYVGKIRETDKMNEEEMMSNESTSVYVFPKRGEKYHNRDCRFLKAASTSTVLSGKLKRKYKNCPLCKSGKASIGSRVYYFPAEGEAFHLANCSSLQKNYIEIDKKTAVKRGYTACQICGG
;
A
#
# COMPACT_ATOMS: atom_id res chain seq x y z
N MET A 1 -42.12 -75.28 -18.07
CA MET A 1 -41.30 -74.16 -17.52
C MET A 1 -41.54 -72.94 -18.40
N ARG A 2 -42.37 -71.98 -17.95
CA ARG A 2 -42.72 -70.79 -18.74
C ARG A 2 -41.63 -69.74 -18.54
N ILE A 3 -40.82 -69.48 -19.57
CA ILE A 3 -39.80 -68.44 -19.54
C ILE A 3 -40.53 -67.10 -19.73
N ILE A 4 -40.67 -66.34 -18.65
CA ILE A 4 -41.24 -64.99 -18.69
C ILE A 4 -40.21 -64.07 -19.35
N THR A 5 -40.40 -63.74 -20.62
CA THR A 5 -39.57 -62.80 -21.37
C THR A 5 -40.15 -61.38 -21.25
N ASN A 6 -40.09 -60.80 -20.05
CA ASN A 6 -40.45 -59.40 -19.86
C ASN A 6 -39.27 -58.50 -20.29
N ARG A 7 -39.34 -57.92 -21.49
CA ARG A 7 -38.31 -57.00 -22.03
C ARG A 7 -38.53 -55.53 -21.63
N LYS A 8 -39.55 -55.21 -20.85
CA LYS A 8 -39.81 -53.83 -20.39
C LYS A 8 -39.30 -53.66 -18.97
N GLY A 9 -38.27 -52.83 -18.81
CA GLY A 9 -37.74 -52.45 -17.50
C GLY A 9 -38.79 -51.76 -16.64
N SER A 10 -38.69 -51.93 -15.31
CA SER A 10 -39.55 -51.23 -14.37
C SER A 10 -38.99 -49.82 -14.13
N TRP A 11 -39.77 -48.79 -14.46
CA TRP A 11 -39.42 -47.38 -14.26
C TRP A 11 -39.05 -47.07 -12.80
N ILE A 12 -39.67 -47.77 -11.85
CA ILE A 12 -39.38 -47.62 -10.41
C ILE A 12 -37.97 -48.15 -10.10
N LEU A 13 -37.58 -49.28 -10.71
CA LEU A 13 -36.26 -49.88 -10.51
C LEU A 13 -35.16 -48.99 -11.12
N GLU A 14 -35.39 -48.48 -12.32
CA GLU A 14 -34.46 -47.58 -13.00
C GLU A 14 -34.31 -46.25 -12.24
N ALA A 15 -35.41 -45.69 -11.73
CA ALA A 15 -35.37 -44.52 -10.86
C ALA A 15 -34.64 -44.80 -9.53
N ALA A 16 -34.91 -45.94 -8.88
CA ALA A 16 -34.27 -46.30 -7.61
C ALA A 16 -32.74 -46.41 -7.73
N ILE A 17 -32.21 -46.74 -8.91
CA ILE A 17 -30.77 -46.83 -9.17
C ILE A 17 -30.18 -45.48 -9.60
N SER A 18 -30.84 -44.76 -10.51
CA SER A 18 -30.31 -43.53 -11.11
C SER A 18 -30.38 -42.30 -10.20
N LEU A 19 -31.43 -42.19 -9.39
CA LEU A 19 -31.75 -40.99 -8.62
C LEU A 19 -30.77 -40.76 -7.44
N PRO A 20 -30.33 -41.79 -6.69
CA PRO A 20 -29.25 -41.63 -5.70
C PRO A 20 -27.92 -41.20 -6.32
N ILE A 21 -27.55 -41.77 -7.48
CA ILE A 21 -26.33 -41.41 -8.20
C ILE A 21 -26.38 -39.94 -8.62
N PHE A 22 -27.54 -39.49 -9.13
CA PHE A 22 -27.77 -38.10 -9.48
C PHE A 22 -27.62 -37.17 -8.28
N PHE A 23 -28.22 -37.50 -7.11
CA PHE A 23 -28.08 -36.67 -5.92
C PHE A 23 -26.65 -36.60 -5.41
N ILE A 24 -25.91 -37.72 -5.41
CA ILE A 24 -24.49 -37.72 -5.06
C ILE A 24 -23.74 -36.77 -5.99
N ALA A 25 -23.97 -36.85 -7.30
CA ALA A 25 -23.34 -35.97 -8.29
C ALA A 25 -23.68 -34.48 -8.08
N VAL A 26 -24.92 -34.15 -7.75
CA VAL A 26 -25.32 -32.76 -7.46
C VAL A 26 -24.65 -32.25 -6.17
N ILE A 27 -24.60 -33.07 -5.12
CA ILE A 27 -23.97 -32.71 -3.85
C ILE A 27 -22.46 -32.51 -4.02
N THR A 28 -21.79 -33.37 -4.79
CA THR A 28 -20.35 -33.22 -5.07
C THR A 28 -20.08 -31.96 -5.89
N MET A 29 -20.88 -31.68 -6.93
CA MET A 29 -20.76 -30.45 -7.72
C MET A 29 -20.94 -29.19 -6.86
N CYS A 30 -21.97 -29.13 -6.02
CA CYS A 30 -22.16 -28.02 -5.09
C CYS A 30 -20.97 -27.84 -4.13
N SER A 31 -20.39 -28.95 -3.64
CA SER A 31 -19.22 -28.90 -2.77
C SER A 31 -18.00 -28.30 -3.48
N ILE A 32 -17.77 -28.69 -4.73
CA ILE A 32 -16.70 -28.16 -5.58
C ILE A 32 -16.89 -26.67 -5.83
N ILE A 33 -18.10 -26.23 -6.16
CA ILE A 33 -18.41 -24.80 -6.39
C ILE A 33 -18.07 -23.96 -5.15
N LEU A 34 -18.45 -24.43 -3.96
CA LEU A 34 -18.14 -23.74 -2.71
C LEU A 34 -16.62 -23.67 -2.43
N MET A 35 -15.87 -24.73 -2.76
CA MET A 35 -14.40 -24.70 -2.67
C MET A 35 -13.80 -23.65 -3.61
N TYR A 36 -14.26 -23.60 -4.86
CA TYR A 36 -13.77 -22.63 -5.85
C TYR A 36 -14.08 -21.19 -5.46
N ALA A 37 -15.28 -20.93 -4.93
CA ALA A 37 -15.62 -19.59 -4.42
C ALA A 37 -14.66 -19.14 -3.30
N CYS A 38 -14.31 -20.05 -2.39
CA CYS A 38 -13.34 -19.75 -1.33
C CYS A 38 -11.92 -19.49 -1.89
N ILE A 39 -11.49 -20.30 -2.87
CA ILE A 39 -10.21 -20.13 -3.55
C ILE A 39 -10.13 -18.79 -4.28
N GLU A 40 -11.19 -18.40 -4.98
CA GLU A 40 -11.24 -17.13 -5.72
C GLU A 40 -11.13 -15.93 -4.78
N ASP A 41 -11.91 -15.91 -3.69
CA ASP A 41 -11.80 -14.82 -2.71
C ASP A 41 -10.44 -14.80 -2.01
N CYS A 42 -9.83 -15.96 -1.73
CA CYS A 42 -8.45 -16.03 -1.24
C CYS A 42 -7.46 -15.36 -2.20
N ASN A 43 -7.56 -15.63 -3.51
CA ASN A 43 -6.75 -14.95 -4.52
C ASN A 43 -7.01 -13.43 -4.51
N PHE A 44 -8.26 -13.01 -4.35
CA PHE A 44 -8.64 -11.60 -4.29
C PHE A 44 -8.07 -10.88 -3.07
N ILE A 45 -8.10 -11.51 -1.89
CA ILE A 45 -7.50 -11.01 -0.65
C ILE A 45 -5.99 -10.83 -0.84
N VAL A 46 -5.29 -11.85 -1.35
CA VAL A 46 -3.83 -11.79 -1.58
C VAL A 46 -3.49 -10.67 -2.55
N GLY A 47 -4.18 -10.60 -3.70
CA GLY A 47 -3.96 -9.55 -4.69
C GLY A 47 -4.21 -8.15 -4.15
N THR A 48 -5.24 -7.98 -3.32
CA THR A 48 -5.58 -6.68 -2.71
C THR A 48 -4.54 -6.24 -1.68
N GLU A 49 -4.11 -7.13 -0.79
CA GLU A 49 -3.10 -6.81 0.23
C GLU A 49 -1.72 -6.59 -0.39
N LEU A 50 -1.38 -7.29 -1.48
CA LEU A 50 -0.15 -7.05 -2.23
C LEU A 50 -0.17 -5.70 -2.96
N ARG A 51 -1.28 -5.33 -3.60
CA ARG A 51 -1.44 -4.00 -4.22
C ARG A 51 -1.32 -2.89 -3.19
N ARG A 52 -1.98 -3.07 -2.03
CA ARG A 52 -1.87 -2.14 -0.91
C ARG A 52 -0.43 -2.04 -0.39
N GLY A 53 0.24 -3.17 -0.22
CA GLY A 53 1.65 -3.24 0.17
C GLY A 53 2.56 -2.54 -0.82
N ALA A 54 2.32 -2.71 -2.13
CA ALA A 54 3.06 -2.03 -3.19
C ALA A 54 2.92 -0.50 -3.15
N ALA A 55 1.74 0.02 -2.80
CA ALA A 55 1.50 1.45 -2.62
C ALA A 55 2.11 1.99 -1.32
N GLU A 56 1.96 1.26 -0.21
CA GLU A 56 2.52 1.64 1.10
C GLU A 56 4.06 1.63 1.10
N ALA A 57 4.68 0.82 0.23
CA ALA A 57 6.14 0.68 0.11
C ALA A 57 6.88 1.99 -0.24
N ILE A 58 6.16 2.98 -0.79
CA ILE A 58 6.69 4.34 -1.04
C ILE A 58 7.03 5.05 0.28
N TYR A 59 6.17 4.89 1.27
CA TYR A 59 6.21 5.69 2.50
C TYR A 59 6.86 4.96 3.67
N ALA A 60 6.74 3.63 3.73
CA ALA A 60 7.23 2.83 4.85
C ALA A 60 7.57 1.39 4.44
N ASN A 61 8.42 0.74 5.23
CA ASN A 61 8.66 -0.70 5.10
C ASN A 61 7.51 -1.48 5.75
N THR A 62 6.62 -2.03 4.93
CA THR A 62 5.44 -2.80 5.39
C THR A 62 5.64 -4.32 5.30
N SER A 63 6.89 -4.77 5.16
CA SER A 63 7.25 -6.18 4.95
C SER A 63 6.51 -7.17 5.86
N PRO A 64 6.53 -7.08 7.21
CA PRO A 64 5.85 -8.07 8.04
C PRO A 64 4.32 -7.92 8.04
N ALA A 65 3.79 -6.75 7.69
CA ALA A 65 2.37 -6.45 7.82
C ALA A 65 1.52 -7.08 6.71
N ILE A 66 2.08 -7.31 5.52
CA ILE A 66 1.37 -7.91 4.38
C ILE A 66 0.94 -9.36 4.69
N PRO A 67 1.84 -10.29 5.03
CA PRO A 67 1.46 -11.68 5.31
C PRO A 67 0.50 -11.81 6.49
N LEU A 68 0.68 -11.01 7.54
CA LEU A 68 -0.20 -11.01 8.71
C LEU A 68 -1.62 -10.58 8.36
N ARG A 69 -1.78 -9.52 7.54
CA ARG A 69 -3.09 -9.06 7.06
C ARG A 69 -3.79 -10.11 6.20
N ILE A 70 -3.05 -10.79 5.32
CA ILE A 70 -3.59 -11.86 4.48
C ILE A 70 -4.12 -13.00 5.34
N ILE A 71 -3.30 -13.54 6.27
CA ILE A 71 -3.72 -14.66 7.13
C ILE A 71 -4.93 -14.27 7.98
N LYS A 72 -4.93 -13.05 8.53
CA LYS A 72 -6.04 -12.54 9.34
C LYS A 72 -7.33 -12.49 8.52
N ARG A 73 -7.32 -11.85 7.35
CA ARG A 73 -8.51 -11.72 6.49
C ARG A 73 -9.01 -13.05 5.96
N MET A 74 -8.11 -13.98 5.60
CA MET A 74 -8.51 -15.32 5.15
C MET A 74 -9.28 -16.06 6.25
N LYS A 75 -8.78 -16.04 7.48
CA LYS A 75 -9.44 -16.69 8.63
C LYS A 75 -10.76 -16.02 9.02
N GLU A 76 -10.84 -14.69 8.91
CA GLU A 76 -12.06 -13.94 9.23
C GLU A 76 -13.16 -14.15 8.18
N ASN A 77 -12.79 -14.28 6.89
CA ASN A 77 -13.76 -14.37 5.79
C ASN A 77 -14.26 -15.80 5.53
N HIS A 78 -13.47 -16.83 5.81
CA HIS A 78 -13.80 -18.20 5.42
C HIS A 78 -13.60 -19.21 6.55
N THR A 79 -14.68 -19.87 6.94
CA THR A 79 -14.66 -20.96 7.93
C THR A 79 -14.21 -22.30 7.35
N GLN A 80 -14.21 -22.40 6.01
CA GLN A 80 -13.77 -23.57 5.25
C GLN A 80 -12.24 -23.71 5.24
N ILE A 81 -11.50 -22.66 5.62
CA ILE A 81 -10.05 -22.69 5.65
C ILE A 81 -9.58 -23.34 6.96
N LYS A 82 -9.00 -24.53 6.85
CA LYS A 82 -8.48 -25.26 8.02
C LYS A 82 -7.09 -24.76 8.41
N ARG A 83 -6.21 -24.60 7.42
CA ARG A 83 -4.81 -24.19 7.62
C ARG A 83 -4.35 -23.28 6.49
N THR A 84 -3.51 -22.31 6.85
CA THR A 84 -2.83 -21.41 5.92
C THR A 84 -1.36 -21.38 6.28
N TYR A 85 -0.50 -21.66 5.32
CA TYR A 85 0.95 -21.64 5.49
C TYR A 85 1.62 -20.79 4.43
N ILE A 86 2.50 -19.88 4.83
CA ILE A 86 3.30 -19.08 3.89
C ILE A 86 4.55 -19.89 3.55
N LYS A 87 4.61 -20.40 2.31
CA LYS A 87 5.75 -21.16 1.78
C LYS A 87 6.94 -20.26 1.52
N SER A 88 6.71 -19.09 0.93
CA SER A 88 7.76 -18.11 0.71
C SER A 88 7.21 -16.70 0.70
N TYR A 89 8.03 -15.77 1.16
CA TYR A 89 7.72 -14.35 1.12
C TYR A 89 9.00 -13.57 0.85
N ARG A 90 8.93 -12.63 -0.10
CA ARG A 90 10.01 -11.73 -0.47
C ARG A 90 9.44 -10.33 -0.59
N TYR A 91 10.11 -9.37 0.02
CA TYR A 91 9.71 -7.97 0.00
C TYR A 91 10.80 -7.13 -0.64
N ARG A 92 10.44 -6.36 -1.67
CA ARG A 92 11.36 -5.49 -2.43
C ARG A 92 12.64 -6.21 -2.87
N ALA A 93 12.50 -7.46 -3.29
CA ALA A 93 13.61 -8.29 -3.77
C ALA A 93 13.87 -8.05 -5.26
N SER A 94 15.11 -8.27 -5.69
CA SER A 94 15.43 -8.38 -7.12
C SER A 94 15.27 -9.82 -7.58
N MET A 95 14.51 -10.04 -8.66
CA MET A 95 14.34 -11.34 -9.31
C MET A 95 14.21 -11.16 -10.82
N ILE A 96 14.90 -12.00 -11.59
CA ILE A 96 14.79 -12.07 -13.07
C ILE A 96 15.05 -10.68 -13.71
N GLY A 97 16.08 -9.98 -13.25
CA GLY A 97 16.43 -8.64 -13.74
C GLY A 97 15.41 -7.53 -13.43
N GLN A 98 14.43 -7.81 -12.56
CA GLN A 98 13.47 -6.84 -12.07
C GLN A 98 13.67 -6.59 -10.59
N ASP A 99 13.87 -5.33 -10.23
CA ASP A 99 14.00 -4.88 -8.85
C ASP A 99 12.65 -4.49 -8.27
N GLU A 100 12.61 -4.43 -6.93
CA GLU A 100 11.47 -3.94 -6.16
C GLU A 100 10.25 -4.86 -6.18
N LEU A 101 10.48 -6.18 -6.34
CA LEU A 101 9.42 -7.18 -6.37
C LEU A 101 8.99 -7.60 -4.97
N ILE A 102 7.68 -7.64 -4.77
CA ILE A 102 7.03 -8.22 -3.60
C ILE A 102 6.34 -9.50 -4.07
N GLY A 103 6.81 -10.64 -3.56
CA GLY A 103 6.32 -11.96 -3.95
C GLY A 103 5.91 -12.76 -2.72
N ILE A 104 4.81 -13.51 -2.84
CA ILE A 104 4.33 -14.41 -1.79
C ILE A 104 3.84 -15.71 -2.39
N LYS A 105 4.14 -16.82 -1.73
CA LYS A 105 3.57 -18.14 -1.98
C LYS A 105 2.90 -18.64 -0.72
N ILE A 106 1.63 -18.98 -0.82
CA ILE A 106 0.79 -19.43 0.29
C ILE A 106 0.19 -20.78 -0.11
N ASN A 107 0.19 -21.71 0.83
CA ASN A 107 -0.59 -22.94 0.74
C ASN A 107 -1.81 -22.82 1.65
N VAL A 108 -2.98 -23.14 1.12
CA VAL A 108 -4.26 -23.09 1.81
C VAL A 108 -4.87 -24.48 1.77
N SER A 109 -5.14 -25.03 2.94
CA SER A 109 -5.89 -26.28 3.10
C SER A 109 -7.35 -25.97 3.39
N LEU A 110 -8.22 -26.46 2.53
CA LEU A 110 -9.67 -26.26 2.54
C LEU A 110 -10.34 -27.53 3.04
N GLU A 111 -11.39 -27.36 3.85
CA GLU A 111 -12.27 -28.42 4.32
C GLU A 111 -13.73 -28.01 4.11
N THR A 112 -14.39 -28.59 3.10
CA THR A 112 -15.83 -28.43 2.87
C THR A 112 -16.62 -29.54 3.54
N LYS A 113 -17.49 -29.16 4.47
CA LYS A 113 -18.47 -30.05 5.08
C LYS A 113 -19.60 -30.28 4.09
N ASN A 114 -19.64 -31.46 3.46
CA ASN A 114 -20.81 -31.92 2.73
C ASN A 114 -21.48 -33.07 3.49
N PRO A 115 -22.81 -33.26 3.33
CA PRO A 115 -23.56 -34.25 4.11
C PRO A 115 -23.13 -35.69 3.86
N LEU A 116 -22.35 -35.94 2.80
CA LEU A 116 -21.84 -37.27 2.44
C LEU A 116 -20.40 -37.54 2.92
N GLY A 117 -19.68 -36.52 3.40
CA GLY A 117 -18.25 -36.61 3.73
C GLY A 117 -17.32 -36.88 2.54
N ILE A 118 -17.80 -36.81 1.30
CA ILE A 118 -17.05 -37.21 0.09
C ILE A 118 -16.20 -36.04 -0.40
N ALA A 119 -14.89 -36.25 -0.61
CA ALA A 119 -13.95 -35.26 -1.16
C ALA A 119 -13.98 -33.91 -0.42
N SER A 120 -13.98 -33.96 0.92
CA SER A 120 -14.13 -32.80 1.78
C SER A 120 -12.86 -31.96 1.91
N ASN A 121 -11.69 -32.45 1.51
CA ASN A 121 -10.41 -31.74 1.71
C ASN A 121 -9.71 -31.43 0.39
N ALA A 122 -9.14 -30.23 0.28
CA ALA A 122 -8.32 -29.83 -0.85
C ALA A 122 -7.15 -28.94 -0.40
N ASP A 123 -5.99 -29.11 -1.03
CA ASP A 123 -4.84 -28.22 -0.84
C ASP A 123 -4.65 -27.36 -2.09
N TYR A 124 -4.47 -26.06 -1.89
CA TYR A 124 -4.33 -25.09 -2.96
C TYR A 124 -3.13 -24.17 -2.75
N ASP A 125 -2.33 -23.99 -3.80
CA ASP A 125 -1.16 -23.11 -3.80
C ASP A 125 -1.46 -21.79 -4.52
N ILE A 126 -1.35 -20.70 -3.78
CA ILE A 126 -1.47 -19.33 -4.27
C ILE A 126 -0.08 -18.75 -4.43
N ALA A 127 0.26 -18.26 -5.62
CA ALA A 127 1.50 -17.54 -5.87
C ALA A 127 1.19 -16.20 -6.55
N PHE A 128 1.60 -15.10 -5.90
CA PHE A 128 1.48 -13.77 -6.47
C PHE A 128 2.83 -13.05 -6.43
N VAL A 129 3.06 -12.25 -7.45
CA VAL A 129 4.19 -11.32 -7.54
C VAL A 129 3.63 -9.98 -8.01
N THR A 130 4.08 -8.91 -7.36
CA THR A 130 3.83 -7.53 -7.77
C THR A 130 5.11 -6.72 -7.63
N ARG A 131 5.15 -5.54 -8.24
CA ARG A 131 6.25 -4.58 -8.07
C ARG A 131 5.80 -3.44 -7.17
N ALA A 132 6.65 -3.03 -6.23
CA ALA A 132 6.42 -1.86 -5.40
C ALA A 132 6.39 -0.57 -6.25
N TYR A 133 5.55 0.40 -5.88
CA TYR A 133 5.36 1.65 -6.61
C TYR A 133 6.43 2.70 -6.28
N VAL A 134 7.69 2.30 -6.12
CA VAL A 134 8.81 3.16 -5.68
C VAL A 134 9.53 3.89 -6.83
N GLY A 135 8.97 3.87 -8.04
CA GLY A 135 9.63 4.39 -9.24
C GLY A 135 10.79 3.49 -9.72
N LYS A 136 11.54 3.95 -10.72
CA LYS A 136 12.82 3.34 -11.13
C LYS A 136 13.86 4.45 -11.12
N ILE A 137 14.89 4.30 -10.29
CA ILE A 137 16.05 5.19 -10.35
C ILE A 137 16.77 4.81 -11.64
N ARG A 138 16.83 5.73 -12.60
CA ARG A 138 17.62 5.54 -13.82
C ARG A 138 19.01 6.09 -13.55
N GLU A 139 20.04 5.28 -13.81
CA GLU A 139 21.40 5.77 -14.04
C GLU A 139 21.44 6.42 -15.42
N THR A 140 20.73 7.53 -15.55
CA THR A 140 20.98 8.46 -16.66
C THR A 140 21.94 9.50 -16.12
N ASP A 141 23.01 9.76 -16.86
CA ASP A 141 23.78 10.98 -16.66
C ASP A 141 22.79 12.14 -16.58
N LYS A 142 22.94 12.96 -15.54
CA LYS A 142 22.15 14.18 -15.42
C LYS A 142 22.37 14.92 -16.73
N MET A 143 21.28 15.31 -17.40
CA MET A 143 21.34 16.19 -18.56
C MET A 143 22.27 17.36 -18.18
N ASN A 144 23.30 17.60 -18.99
CA ASN A 144 24.30 18.60 -18.64
C ASN A 144 23.61 19.98 -18.60
N GLU A 145 24.07 20.85 -17.70
CA GLU A 145 23.47 22.19 -17.50
C GLU A 145 23.37 22.94 -18.83
N GLU A 146 24.35 22.77 -19.72
CA GLU A 146 24.39 23.34 -21.08
C GLU A 146 23.29 22.82 -22.01
N GLU A 147 22.91 21.53 -21.93
CA GLU A 147 21.85 20.93 -22.76
C GLU A 147 20.46 21.36 -22.27
N MET A 148 20.33 21.71 -21.00
CA MET A 148 19.08 22.16 -20.38
C MET A 148 18.88 23.70 -20.49
N MET A 149 19.96 24.46 -20.65
CA MET A 149 20.00 25.93 -20.63
C MET A 149 19.93 26.59 -22.02
N SER A 150 19.50 25.89 -23.08
CA SER A 150 19.29 26.50 -24.40
C SER A 150 18.15 27.54 -24.46
N ASN A 151 17.53 27.87 -23.32
CA ASN A 151 16.81 29.13 -23.12
C ASN A 151 17.22 29.72 -21.76
N GLU A 152 17.70 30.97 -21.77
CA GLU A 152 18.15 31.73 -20.59
C GLU A 152 17.03 31.98 -19.55
N SER A 153 16.67 30.95 -18.80
CA SER A 153 15.74 31.02 -17.67
C SER A 153 16.48 30.68 -16.38
N THR A 154 17.04 31.70 -15.73
CA THR A 154 17.54 31.55 -14.35
C THR A 154 16.35 31.23 -13.43
N SER A 155 16.33 30.02 -12.86
CA SER A 155 15.26 29.58 -11.96
C SER A 155 15.49 30.09 -10.53
N VAL A 156 14.40 30.53 -9.88
CA VAL A 156 14.39 31.05 -8.51
C VAL A 156 13.24 30.40 -7.72
N TYR A 157 13.40 30.30 -6.41
CA TYR A 157 12.43 29.67 -5.53
C TYR A 157 11.59 30.71 -4.79
N VAL A 158 10.27 30.57 -4.83
CA VAL A 158 9.33 31.47 -4.12
C VAL A 158 8.40 30.69 -3.19
N PHE A 159 7.93 31.38 -2.15
CA PHE A 159 6.88 30.86 -1.27
C PHE A 159 5.52 31.48 -1.66
N PRO A 160 4.71 30.82 -2.51
CA PRO A 160 3.53 31.44 -3.15
C PRO A 160 2.44 31.88 -2.18
N LYS A 161 2.39 31.29 -0.98
CA LYS A 161 1.35 31.61 0.02
C LYS A 161 1.77 32.64 1.07
N ARG A 162 3.08 32.87 1.29
CA ARG A 162 3.60 33.64 2.44
C ARG A 162 4.95 34.33 2.23
N GLY A 163 5.54 34.26 1.04
CA GLY A 163 6.80 34.94 0.73
C GLY A 163 6.56 36.08 -0.23
N GLU A 164 7.27 37.19 0.00
CA GLU A 164 7.34 38.33 -0.92
C GLU A 164 8.69 38.36 -1.66
N LYS A 165 9.55 37.37 -1.37
CA LYS A 165 10.92 37.31 -1.85
C LYS A 165 11.19 36.04 -2.63
N TYR A 166 12.04 36.14 -3.66
CA TYR A 166 12.61 35.00 -4.35
C TYR A 166 14.00 34.66 -3.81
N HIS A 167 14.33 33.38 -3.84
CA HIS A 167 15.50 32.79 -3.19
C HIS A 167 16.26 31.90 -4.15
N ASN A 168 17.59 31.81 -3.99
CA ASN A 168 18.40 30.79 -4.66
C ASN A 168 18.28 29.44 -3.95
N ARG A 169 18.66 28.34 -4.62
CA ARG A 169 18.56 26.96 -4.10
C ARG A 169 19.25 26.77 -2.75
N ASP A 170 20.36 27.47 -2.54
CA ASP A 170 21.19 27.33 -1.36
C ASP A 170 20.81 28.24 -0.19
N CYS A 171 19.71 29.00 -0.32
CA CYS A 171 19.26 29.89 0.72
C CYS A 171 18.95 29.15 2.02
N ARG A 172 19.44 29.71 3.14
CA ARG A 172 19.21 29.21 4.51
C ARG A 172 17.73 28.91 4.80
N PHE A 173 16.81 29.73 4.29
CA PHE A 173 15.36 29.55 4.48
C PHE A 173 14.78 28.29 3.81
N LEU A 174 15.39 27.82 2.70
CA LEU A 174 15.00 26.59 2.01
C LEU A 174 15.50 25.34 2.73
N LYS A 175 16.68 25.40 3.38
CA LYS A 175 17.35 24.25 4.01
C LYS A 175 16.87 23.89 5.42
N ALA A 176 15.97 24.66 6.01
CA ALA A 176 15.45 24.36 7.36
C ALA A 176 14.54 23.12 7.33
N ALA A 177 15.15 21.94 7.52
CA ALA A 177 14.50 20.64 7.68
C ALA A 177 13.80 20.56 9.04
N SER A 178 12.53 20.12 9.04
CA SER A 178 11.77 19.90 10.27
C SER A 178 12.15 18.58 10.93
N THR A 179 12.40 18.58 12.24
CA THR A 179 12.63 17.36 13.02
C THR A 179 11.37 17.02 13.81
N SER A 180 10.99 15.74 13.86
CA SER A 180 9.86 15.28 14.67
C SER A 180 10.35 14.67 15.99
N THR A 181 9.79 15.10 17.13
CA THR A 181 10.05 14.51 18.45
C THR A 181 8.75 14.43 19.28
N VAL A 182 8.84 13.78 20.43
CA VAL A 182 7.75 13.74 21.41
C VAL A 182 7.79 15.02 22.25
N LEU A 183 6.63 15.64 22.46
CA LEU A 183 6.50 16.83 23.29
C LEU A 183 6.85 16.49 24.74
N SER A 184 8.00 16.96 25.19
CA SER A 184 8.46 16.88 26.57
C SER A 184 8.38 18.25 27.27
N GLY A 185 8.35 18.26 28.60
CA GLY A 185 8.34 19.50 29.38
C GLY A 185 9.54 20.43 29.07
N LYS A 186 10.71 19.85 28.78
CA LYS A 186 11.91 20.58 28.35
C LYS A 186 11.73 21.25 27.00
N LEU A 187 11.08 20.57 26.06
CA LEU A 187 10.81 21.09 24.71
C LEU A 187 9.74 22.21 24.74
N LYS A 188 8.72 22.07 25.59
CA LYS A 188 7.67 23.08 25.82
C LYS A 188 8.23 24.38 26.44
N ARG A 189 9.33 24.30 27.20
CA ARG A 189 10.06 25.47 27.73
C ARG A 189 10.99 26.11 26.70
N LYS A 190 11.56 25.32 25.79
CA LYS A 190 12.55 25.78 24.80
C LYS A 190 11.92 26.41 23.56
N TYR A 191 10.74 25.94 23.13
CA TYR A 191 10.06 26.40 21.93
C TYR A 191 8.65 26.89 22.25
N LYS A 192 8.24 27.98 21.60
CA LYS A 192 6.90 28.57 21.71
C LYS A 192 5.84 27.68 21.04
N ASN A 193 4.59 27.83 21.46
CA ASN A 193 3.47 27.21 20.76
C ASN A 193 3.17 27.96 19.45
N CYS A 194 2.89 27.21 18.39
CA CYS A 194 2.45 27.79 17.13
C CYS A 194 0.96 28.19 17.23
N PRO A 195 0.60 29.46 17.01
CA PRO A 195 -0.79 29.91 17.07
C PRO A 195 -1.63 29.35 15.92
N LEU A 196 -0.99 29.07 14.78
CA LEU A 196 -1.67 28.61 13.55
C LEU A 196 -2.21 27.19 13.66
N CYS A 197 -1.43 26.26 14.23
CA CYS A 197 -1.90 24.89 14.48
C CYS A 197 -2.42 24.68 15.91
N LYS A 198 -2.52 25.75 16.71
CA LYS A 198 -2.96 25.70 18.11
C LYS A 198 -2.21 24.63 18.92
N SER A 199 -0.89 24.48 18.68
CA SER A 199 -0.08 23.42 19.30
C SER A 199 0.04 23.54 20.82
N GLY A 200 -0.39 24.66 21.41
CA GLY A 200 -0.51 24.83 22.87
C GLY A 200 -1.51 23.88 23.54
N LYS A 201 -2.49 23.33 22.78
CA LYS A 201 -3.44 22.33 23.28
C LYS A 201 -2.90 20.89 23.24
N ALA A 202 -1.70 20.69 22.72
CA ALA A 202 -1.10 19.36 22.60
C ALA A 202 -0.68 18.83 24.00
N SER A 203 -1.08 17.60 24.31
CA SER A 203 -0.70 16.92 25.54
C SER A 203 0.79 16.54 25.53
N ILE A 204 1.42 16.54 26.71
CA ILE A 204 2.77 16.00 26.87
C ILE A 204 2.74 14.51 26.45
N GLY A 205 3.69 14.09 25.62
CA GLY A 205 3.66 12.77 24.98
C GLY A 205 3.14 12.76 23.53
N SER A 206 2.56 13.85 23.03
CA SER A 206 2.15 13.97 21.63
C SER A 206 3.32 14.18 20.67
N ARG A 207 3.20 13.71 19.42
CA ARG A 207 4.21 13.90 18.37
C ARG A 207 4.13 15.33 17.82
N VAL A 208 5.24 16.06 17.92
CA VAL A 208 5.37 17.45 17.47
C VAL A 208 6.58 17.62 16.55
N TYR A 209 6.57 18.67 15.76
CA TYR A 209 7.60 19.01 14.79
C TYR A 209 8.17 20.39 15.11
N TYR A 210 9.48 20.55 15.06
CA TYR A 210 10.13 21.83 15.26
C TYR A 210 11.37 21.93 14.36
N PHE A 211 11.85 23.15 14.12
CA PHE A 211 13.05 23.38 13.32
C PHE A 211 14.23 23.62 14.25
N PRO A 212 15.20 22.69 14.37
CA PRO A 212 16.25 22.77 15.41
C PRO A 212 17.18 23.97 15.27
N ALA A 213 17.43 24.42 14.04
CA ALA A 213 18.40 25.47 13.74
C ALA A 213 17.82 26.90 13.81
N GLU A 214 16.53 27.06 13.51
CA GLU A 214 15.89 28.37 13.24
C GLU A 214 14.45 28.49 13.72
N GLY A 215 13.85 27.42 14.24
CA GLY A 215 12.44 27.44 14.65
C GLY A 215 12.29 27.97 16.05
N GLU A 216 11.49 29.02 16.22
CA GLU A 216 11.08 29.47 17.56
C GLU A 216 9.91 28.68 18.13
N ALA A 217 9.18 27.93 17.29
CA ALA A 217 7.95 27.27 17.67
C ALA A 217 7.88 25.80 17.26
N PHE A 218 7.06 25.03 17.99
CA PHE A 218 6.71 23.65 17.64
C PHE A 218 5.30 23.56 17.04
N HIS A 219 5.13 22.58 16.15
CA HIS A 219 3.99 22.43 15.26
C HIS A 219 3.40 21.01 15.35
N LEU A 220 2.10 20.88 15.04
CA LEU A 220 1.44 19.58 14.84
C LEU A 220 1.57 19.14 13.38
N ALA A 221 1.44 17.83 13.11
CA ALA A 221 1.66 17.21 11.79
C ALA A 221 0.95 17.92 10.61
N ASN A 222 -0.26 18.43 10.85
CA ASN A 222 -1.07 19.09 9.81
C ASN A 222 -0.90 20.62 9.77
N CYS A 223 0.18 21.16 10.34
CA CYS A 223 0.42 22.59 10.30
C CYS A 223 0.87 23.05 8.91
N SER A 224 0.20 24.06 8.36
CA SER A 224 0.57 24.69 7.08
C SER A 224 1.98 25.26 7.06
N SER A 225 2.58 25.56 8.24
CA SER A 225 3.97 25.99 8.35
C SER A 225 5.00 24.85 8.21
N LEU A 226 4.59 23.58 8.36
CA LEU A 226 5.43 22.41 8.05
C LEU A 226 5.40 22.08 6.56
N GLN A 227 4.32 22.45 5.87
CA GLN A 227 4.22 22.40 4.42
C GLN A 227 4.94 23.61 3.82
N LYS A 228 6.27 23.62 3.86
CA LYS A 228 7.08 24.55 3.06
C LYS A 228 6.94 24.18 1.59
N ASN A 229 5.80 24.50 0.99
CA ASN A 229 5.61 24.42 -0.46
C ASN A 229 6.30 25.63 -1.07
N TYR A 230 7.61 25.55 -1.27
CA TYR A 230 8.29 26.43 -2.21
C TYR A 230 8.09 25.87 -3.61
N ILE A 231 7.97 26.74 -4.60
CA ILE A 231 7.88 26.37 -6.00
C ILE A 231 9.04 27.03 -6.75
N GLU A 232 9.58 26.31 -7.72
CA GLU A 232 10.57 26.83 -8.66
C GLU A 232 9.84 27.57 -9.78
N ILE A 233 10.22 28.82 -10.02
CA ILE A 233 9.71 29.65 -11.12
C ILE A 233 10.84 30.43 -11.76
N ASP A 234 10.66 30.87 -13.00
CA ASP A 234 11.65 31.74 -13.65
C ASP A 234 11.76 33.10 -12.96
N LYS A 235 12.99 33.62 -12.88
CA LYS A 235 13.28 34.95 -12.32
C LYS A 235 12.44 36.06 -12.98
N LYS A 236 12.27 36.03 -14.30
CA LYS A 236 11.41 36.97 -15.05
C LYS A 236 9.95 36.90 -14.58
N THR A 237 9.45 35.69 -14.35
CA THR A 237 8.09 35.45 -13.85
C THR A 237 7.93 35.86 -12.39
N ALA A 238 8.96 35.68 -11.56
CA ALA A 238 8.97 36.13 -10.16
C ALA A 238 8.88 37.66 -10.06
N VAL A 239 9.70 38.39 -10.82
CA VAL A 239 9.67 39.87 -10.84
C VAL A 239 8.31 40.37 -11.36
N LYS A 240 7.78 39.76 -12.43
CA LYS A 240 6.45 40.12 -12.98
C LYS A 240 5.31 39.91 -11.97
N ARG A 241 5.45 38.93 -11.07
CA ARG A 241 4.49 38.64 -9.99
C ARG A 241 4.73 39.50 -8.73
N GLY A 242 5.70 40.41 -8.74
CA GLY A 242 5.97 41.34 -7.65
C GLY A 242 6.90 40.81 -6.56
N TYR A 243 7.60 39.69 -6.78
CA TYR A 243 8.56 39.17 -5.81
C TYR A 243 9.88 39.97 -5.86
N THR A 244 10.44 40.26 -4.69
CA THR A 244 11.70 41.02 -4.51
C THR A 244 12.88 40.10 -4.19
N ALA A 245 14.11 40.57 -4.39
CA ALA A 245 15.30 39.81 -4.08
C ALA A 245 15.42 39.53 -2.58
N CYS A 246 15.79 38.31 -2.19
CA CYS A 246 16.10 38.00 -0.81
C CYS A 246 17.39 38.72 -0.37
N GLN A 247 17.34 39.55 0.68
CA GLN A 247 18.50 40.29 1.18
C GLN A 247 19.65 39.40 1.71
N ILE A 248 19.37 38.14 2.04
CA ILE A 248 20.37 37.21 2.58
C ILE A 248 21.07 36.42 1.49
N CYS A 249 20.37 36.10 0.39
CA CYS A 249 20.93 35.27 -0.68
C CYS A 249 21.02 35.96 -2.05
N GLY A 250 20.59 37.22 -2.18
CA GLY A 250 20.55 37.95 -3.44
C GLY A 250 19.45 37.50 -4.41
N GLY A 251 18.93 36.28 -4.19
CA GLY A 251 17.89 35.66 -5.01
C GLY A 251 18.43 34.97 -6.24
#